data_AF-A0A5F2BK98-F1
#
_entry.id   AF-A0A5F2BK98-F1
#
_cell.length_a   1.000
_cell.length_b   1.000
_cell.length_c   1.000
_cell.angle_alpha   90.00
_cell.angle_beta   90.00
_cell.angle_gamma   90.00
#
_symmetry.space_group_name_H-M   'P 1'
#
loop_
_entity.id
_entity.type
_entity.pdbx_description
1 polymer ?
#
loop_
_entity_poly.entity_id
_entity_poly.type
_entity_poly.pdbx_seq_one_letter_code
_entity_poly.pdbx_strand_id
1 'polypeptide(L)'
;MILYKHKWRVKEPHFDLFENRKIPGIEIRLSDQGLQFLDKGNLFFFAYEIDAIERVLKYIGTRWDINSVKGSEIPFSVYLNIANGQAEKAA
;
A
#
# COMPACT_ATOMS: atom_id res chain seq x y z
N MET A 1 -13.71 2.62 -7.03
CA MET A 1 -12.66 3.00 -6.08
C MET A 1 -11.45 2.09 -6.24
N ILE A 2 -10.23 2.64 -6.34
CA ILE A 2 -8.99 1.88 -6.60
C ILE A 2 -8.73 0.78 -5.55
N LEU A 3 -8.99 1.06 -4.28
CA LEU A 3 -8.83 0.11 -3.17
C LEU A 3 -9.66 -1.18 -3.36
N TYR A 4 -10.91 -1.07 -3.81
CA TYR A 4 -11.75 -2.24 -4.09
C TYR A 4 -11.22 -3.09 -5.27
N LYS A 5 -10.61 -2.46 -6.29
CA LYS A 5 -9.96 -3.20 -7.40
C LYS A 5 -8.83 -4.08 -6.86
N HIS A 6 -8.09 -3.57 -5.87
CA HIS A 6 -7.00 -4.29 -5.18
C HIS A 6 -7.47 -5.11 -3.97
N LYS A 7 -8.78 -5.42 -3.86
CA LYS A 7 -9.38 -6.30 -2.83
C LYS A 7 -9.26 -5.79 -1.39
N TRP A 8 -9.02 -4.50 -1.19
CA TRP A 8 -9.08 -3.86 0.13
C TRP A 8 -10.54 -3.68 0.57
N ARG A 9 -10.77 -3.82 1.86
CA ARG A 9 -12.09 -3.76 2.49
C ARG A 9 -12.08 -2.71 3.59
N VAL A 10 -13.20 -2.05 3.80
CA VAL A 10 -13.38 -1.14 4.94
C VAL A 10 -13.22 -1.93 6.24
N LYS A 11 -12.36 -1.45 7.13
CA LYS A 11 -12.26 -1.95 8.50
C LYS A 11 -13.41 -1.35 9.29
N GLU A 12 -14.13 -2.16 10.06
CA GLU A 12 -15.31 -1.81 10.89
C GLU A 12 -15.31 -0.36 11.41
N PRO A 13 -16.48 0.25 11.71
CA PRO A 13 -17.12 1.34 10.96
C PRO A 13 -16.24 2.59 10.62
N HIS A 14 -14.92 2.44 10.49
CA HIS A 14 -13.98 3.46 10.09
C HIS A 14 -13.96 3.57 8.56
N PHE A 15 -14.84 4.41 8.01
CA PHE A 15 -14.95 4.65 6.56
C PHE A 15 -13.65 5.11 5.90
N ASP A 16 -12.70 5.61 6.69
CA ASP A 16 -11.39 6.06 6.27
C ASP A 16 -10.31 4.96 6.34
N LEU A 17 -10.54 3.82 6.99
CA LEU A 17 -9.53 2.79 7.20
C LEU A 17 -9.88 1.50 6.45
N PHE A 18 -8.90 0.98 5.72
CA PHE A 18 -9.03 -0.19 4.87
C PHE A 18 -8.00 -1.25 5.22
N GLU A 19 -8.38 -2.52 5.13
CA GLU A 19 -7.50 -3.67 5.34
C GLU A 19 -7.55 -4.64 4.15
N ASN A 20 -6.51 -5.45 4.02
CA ASN A 20 -6.48 -6.55 3.06
C ASN A 20 -6.51 -7.88 3.80
N ARG A 21 -7.57 -8.69 3.58
CA ARG A 21 -7.67 -10.02 4.20
C ARG A 21 -6.54 -10.98 3.82
N LYS A 22 -5.87 -10.75 2.70
CA LYS A 22 -4.74 -11.58 2.25
C LYS A 22 -3.40 -11.14 2.86
N ILE A 23 -3.23 -9.84 3.08
CA ILE A 23 -1.96 -9.26 3.52
C ILE A 23 -2.12 -8.80 4.97
N PRO A 24 -1.74 -9.63 5.96
CA PRO A 24 -2.03 -9.36 7.35
C PRO A 24 -1.26 -8.15 7.89
N GLY A 25 -1.94 -7.29 8.64
CA GLY A 25 -1.34 -6.18 9.38
C GLY A 25 -1.22 -4.87 8.61
N ILE A 26 -1.35 -4.89 7.28
CA ILE A 26 -1.34 -3.66 6.48
C ILE A 26 -2.72 -3.03 6.46
N GLU A 27 -2.74 -1.72 6.68
CA GLU A 27 -3.92 -0.88 6.62
C GLU A 27 -3.66 0.28 5.65
N ILE A 28 -4.72 0.78 5.03
CA ILE A 28 -4.68 1.99 4.22
C ILE A 28 -5.67 2.98 4.80
N ARG A 29 -5.21 4.18 5.15
CA ARG A 29 -6.05 5.26 5.63
C ARG A 29 -6.26 6.32 4.53
N LEU A 30 -7.51 6.68 4.27
CA LEU A 30 -7.90 7.86 3.52
C LEU A 30 -7.62 9.10 4.38
N SER A 31 -6.91 10.06 3.80
CA SER A 31 -6.70 11.38 4.39
C SER A 31 -6.98 12.45 3.35
N ASP A 32 -7.13 13.69 3.81
CA ASP A 32 -7.32 14.86 2.94
C ASP A 32 -6.15 15.08 1.97
N GLN A 33 -4.98 14.48 2.27
CA GLN A 33 -3.75 14.60 1.49
C GLN A 33 -3.48 13.38 0.59
N GLY A 34 -4.35 12.36 0.60
CA GLY A 34 -4.16 11.12 -0.16
C GLY A 34 -4.25 9.87 0.69
N LEU A 35 -3.57 8.81 0.26
CA LEU A 35 -3.54 7.52 0.95
C LEU A 35 -2.30 7.35 1.82
N GLN A 36 -2.53 6.96 3.07
CA GLN A 36 -1.51 6.54 4.01
C GLN A 36 -1.49 5.02 4.09
N PHE A 37 -0.31 4.42 3.96
CA PHE A 37 -0.08 2.99 4.08
C PHE A 37 0.55 2.72 5.44
N LEU A 38 -0.14 1.93 6.26
CA LEU A 38 0.16 1.71 7.67
C LEU A 38 0.42 0.22 7.93
N ASP A 39 1.29 -0.08 8.89
CA ASP A 39 1.39 -1.42 9.51
C ASP A 39 1.17 -1.29 11.01
N LYS A 40 0.07 -1.89 11.49
CA LYS A 40 -0.40 -1.75 12.89
C LYS A 40 -0.46 -0.28 13.33
N GLY A 41 -0.99 0.59 12.47
CA GLY A 41 -1.07 2.04 12.72
C GLY A 41 0.21 2.85 12.46
N ASN A 42 1.35 2.23 12.16
CA ASN A 42 2.59 2.94 11.86
C ASN A 42 2.69 3.26 10.37
N LEU A 43 2.82 4.54 10.03
CA LEU A 43 3.00 4.99 8.65
C LEU A 43 4.34 4.53 8.08
N PHE A 44 4.30 3.81 6.96
CA PHE A 44 5.51 3.44 6.21
C PHE A 44 5.57 4.03 4.80
N PHE A 45 4.43 4.44 4.23
CA PHE A 45 4.39 5.09 2.92
C PHE A 45 3.14 5.95 2.75
N PHE A 46 3.20 6.98 1.89
CA PHE A 46 2.04 7.79 1.53
C PHE A 46 2.12 8.19 0.06
N ALA A 47 0.96 8.34 -0.59
CA ALA A 47 0.86 8.83 -1.96
C ALA A 47 -0.45 9.58 -2.20
N TYR A 48 -0.40 10.61 -3.03
CA TYR A 48 -1.55 11.43 -3.38
C TYR A 48 -2.00 11.24 -4.84
N GLU A 49 -1.09 10.85 -5.74
CA GLU A 49 -1.41 10.61 -7.15
C GLU A 49 -2.01 9.22 -7.35
N ILE A 50 -3.14 9.13 -8.07
CA ILE A 50 -3.86 7.87 -8.32
C ILE A 50 -2.95 6.84 -8.99
N ASP A 51 -2.14 7.26 -9.97
CA ASP A 51 -1.24 6.36 -10.70
C ASP A 51 -0.13 5.81 -9.80
N ALA A 52 0.43 6.65 -8.92
CA ALA A 52 1.43 6.23 -7.93
C ALA A 52 0.82 5.23 -6.94
N ILE A 53 -0.40 5.49 -6.46
CA ILE A 53 -1.16 4.59 -5.61
C ILE A 53 -1.37 3.24 -6.31
N GLU A 54 -1.78 3.23 -7.58
CA GLU A 54 -2.03 1.99 -8.32
C GLU A 54 -0.77 1.14 -8.46
N ARG A 55 0.36 1.78 -8.80
CA ARG A 55 1.66 1.12 -8.90
C ARG A 55 2.07 0.49 -7.57
N VAL A 56 1.92 1.22 -6.47
CA VAL A 56 2.28 0.76 -5.12
C VAL A 56 1.38 -0.38 -4.66
N LEU A 57 0.06 -0.27 -4.84
CA LEU A 57 -0.90 -1.33 -4.49
C LEU A 57 -0.62 -2.62 -5.27
N LYS A 58 -0.34 -2.50 -6.57
CA LYS A 58 0.05 -3.64 -7.40
C LYS A 58 1.35 -4.27 -6.90
N TYR A 59 2.35 -3.44 -6.59
CA TYR A 59 3.66 -3.90 -6.15
C TYR A 59 3.62 -4.62 -4.80
N ILE A 60 2.94 -4.07 -3.80
CA ILE A 60 2.74 -4.72 -2.49
C ILE A 60 2.05 -6.08 -2.67
N GLY A 61 1.00 -6.13 -3.51
CA GLY A 61 0.32 -7.39 -3.83
C GLY A 61 1.26 -8.43 -4.44
N THR A 62 2.04 -8.04 -5.44
CA THR A 62 3.03 -8.93 -6.08
C THR A 62 4.10 -9.41 -5.10
N ARG A 63 4.64 -8.53 -4.25
CA ARG A 63 5.69 -8.89 -3.28
C ARG A 63 5.18 -9.86 -2.21
N TRP A 64 3.94 -9.66 -1.78
CA TRP A 64 3.26 -10.62 -0.92
C TRP A 64 3.06 -11.97 -1.59
N ASP A 65 2.50 -11.98 -2.81
CA ASP A 65 2.17 -13.23 -3.52
C ASP A 65 3.41 -14.08 -3.85
N ILE A 66 4.57 -13.46 -4.13
CA ILE A 66 5.80 -14.19 -4.49
C ILE A 66 6.60 -14.58 -3.24
N ASN A 67 6.82 -13.66 -2.30
CA ASN A 67 7.80 -13.84 -1.21
C ASN A 67 7.20 -13.72 0.20
N SER A 68 5.88 -13.50 0.34
CA SER A 68 5.23 -13.17 1.62
C SER A 68 5.85 -11.98 2.35
N VAL A 69 6.48 -11.06 1.60
CA VAL A 69 7.07 -9.84 2.15
C VAL A 69 5.95 -8.86 2.46
N LYS A 70 5.87 -8.40 3.71
CA LYS A 70 4.91 -7.37 4.12
C LYS A 70 5.33 -6.02 3.58
N GLY A 71 4.35 -5.17 3.33
CA GLY A 71 4.59 -3.82 2.83
C GLY A 71 5.52 -3.00 3.75
N SER A 72 5.44 -3.15 5.07
CA SER A 72 6.33 -2.47 6.02
C SER A 72 7.78 -2.95 6.01
N GLU A 73 8.04 -4.15 5.49
CA GLU A 73 9.39 -4.72 5.35
C GLU A 73 10.08 -4.23 4.06
N ILE A 74 9.34 -3.59 3.16
CA ILE A 74 9.86 -3.02 1.92
C ILE A 74 10.48 -1.66 2.22
N PRO A 75 11.74 -1.40 1.84
CA PRO A 75 12.39 -0.12 2.07
C PRO A 75 11.62 1.05 1.44
N PHE A 76 11.53 2.17 2.15
CA PHE A 76 10.85 3.38 1.66
C PHE A 76 11.37 3.87 0.30
N SER A 77 12.68 3.74 0.05
CA SER A 77 13.30 4.09 -1.23
C SER A 77 12.74 3.27 -2.41
N VAL A 78 12.38 2.01 -2.17
CA VAL A 78 11.75 1.17 -3.19
C VAL A 78 10.34 1.67 -3.49
N TYR A 79 9.57 2.05 -2.46
CA TYR A 79 8.27 2.66 -2.68
C TYR A 79 8.34 3.95 -3.50
N LEU A 80 9.31 4.82 -3.24
CA LEU A 80 9.52 6.02 -4.05
C LEU A 80 9.79 5.67 -5.53
N ASN A 81 10.64 4.69 -5.79
CA ASN A 81 10.94 4.25 -7.15
C ASN A 81 9.68 3.73 -7.86
N ILE A 82 8.94 2.84 -7.20
CA ILE A 82 7.71 2.26 -7.74
C ILE A 82 6.63 3.33 -7.97
N ALA A 83 6.44 4.24 -7.01
CA ALA A 83 5.52 5.35 -7.12
C ALA A 83 5.84 6.23 -8.34
N ASN A 84 7.14 6.44 -8.63
CA ASN A 84 7.62 7.19 -9.79
C ASN A 84 7.65 6.38 -11.10
N GLY A 85 7.14 5.14 -11.11
CA GLY A 85 7.12 4.29 -12.30
C GLY A 85 8.47 3.69 -12.68
N GLN A 86 9.44 3.74 -11.77
CA GLN A 86 10.75 3.12 -11.93
C GLN A 86 10.69 1.65 -11.48
N ALA A 87 11.45 0.79 -12.15
CA ALA A 87 11.64 -0.58 -11.68
C ALA A 87 12.37 -0.59 -10.34
N GLU A 88 12.16 -1.64 -9.55
CA GLU A 88 12.97 -1.89 -8.37
C GLU A 88 14.42 -2.06 -8.81
N LYS A 89 15.25 -1.05 -8.53
CA LYS A 89 16.69 -1.20 -8.64
C LYS A 89 17.09 -2.18 -7.56
N ALA A 90 17.55 -3.36 -7.97
CA ALA A 90 18.26 -4.27 -7.07
C ALA A 90 19.41 -3.47 -6.44
N ALA A 91 19.35 -3.30 -5.12
CA ALA A 91 20.46 -2.80 -4.33
C ALA A 91 21.49 -3.90 -4.14
#